data_AF-A0A1C5RV76-F1
#
_entry.id   AF-A0A1C5RV76-F1
#
_cell.length_a   1.000
_cell.length_b   1.000
_cell.length_c   1.000
_cell.angle_alpha   90.00
_cell.angle_beta   90.00
_cell.angle_gamma   90.00
#
_symmetry.space_group_name_H-M   'P 1'
#
loop_
_entity.id
_entity.type
_entity.pdbx_description
1 polymer ?
#
loop_
_entity_poly.entity_id
_entity_poly.type
_entity_poly.pdbx_seq_one_letter_code
_entity_poly.pdbx_strand_id
1 'polypeptide(L)'
;MDKFPLMQGGVSVGELITEQEALYTWFEARCRLPGEGLWCAWAVGDRGELRLGVLEPCGDRATIRRRFSARLTAPLGKLRQGEIRPAHPPEPEDWTPLERSAVRLRSPWLREQLHLVPGVLVREEQGRRELAVPYDVGRPFPLTALFCFAHIRRIHGRSYAIFAFNGEERPVF
;
A
#
# COMPACT_ATOMS: atom_id res chain seq x y z
N MET A 1 8.13 26.82 -10.75
CA MET A 1 8.46 25.81 -9.72
C MET A 1 7.63 26.15 -8.51
N ASP A 2 6.77 25.22 -8.10
CA ASP A 2 5.86 25.41 -6.97
C ASP A 2 6.30 24.55 -5.79
N LYS A 3 6.04 25.03 -4.57
CA LYS A 3 6.40 24.35 -3.34
C LYS A 3 5.16 24.10 -2.49
N PHE A 4 5.07 22.88 -1.98
CA PHE A 4 3.98 22.41 -1.12
C PHE A 4 4.58 21.75 0.12
N PRO A 5 3.88 21.77 1.26
CA PRO A 5 4.35 21.06 2.45
C PRO A 5 4.30 19.55 2.21
N LEU A 6 5.28 18.81 2.75
CA LEU A 6 5.25 17.35 2.81
C LEU A 6 4.80 16.94 4.21
N MET A 7 3.64 16.31 4.31
CA MET A 7 2.94 16.07 5.57
C MET A 7 3.06 14.61 6.04
N GLN A 8 3.03 14.42 7.35
CA GLN A 8 2.83 13.12 8.01
C GLN A 8 1.94 13.32 9.23
N GLY A 9 0.81 12.62 9.30
CA GLY A 9 -0.09 12.70 10.46
C GLY A 9 -0.51 14.14 10.81
N GLY A 10 -0.63 15.03 9.82
CA GLY A 10 -0.98 16.44 10.02
C GLY A 10 0.21 17.38 10.34
N VAL A 11 1.43 16.85 10.47
CA VAL A 11 2.64 17.65 10.73
C VAL A 11 3.48 17.76 9.46
N SER A 12 4.03 18.95 9.20
CA SER A 12 4.97 19.14 8.08
C SER A 12 6.35 18.58 8.45
N VAL A 13 6.85 17.66 7.63
CA VAL A 13 8.14 16.96 7.81
C VAL A 13 9.15 17.31 6.72
N GLY A 14 8.73 18.10 5.73
CA GLY A 14 9.56 18.45 4.58
C GLY A 14 8.81 19.25 3.52
N GLU A 15 9.32 19.18 2.30
CA GLU A 15 8.76 19.89 1.14
C GLU A 15 8.55 18.94 -0.04
N LEU A 16 7.48 19.19 -0.79
CA LEU A 16 7.22 18.66 -2.11
C LEU A 16 7.38 19.81 -3.11
N ILE A 17 8.29 19.67 -4.07
CA ILE A 17 8.56 20.64 -5.11
C ILE A 17 8.02 20.09 -6.43
N THR A 18 7.35 20.94 -7.20
CA THR A 18 6.87 20.58 -8.54
C THR A 18 7.37 21.52 -9.62
N GLU A 19 7.71 20.94 -10.77
CA GLU A 19 8.13 21.66 -11.97
C GLU A 19 7.42 21.09 -13.19
N GLN A 20 6.73 21.95 -13.95
CA GLN A 20 6.10 21.56 -15.21
C GLN A 20 7.12 21.63 -16.33
N GLU A 21 7.22 20.55 -17.11
CA GLU A 21 8.08 20.43 -18.28
C GLU A 21 7.25 19.86 -19.44
N ALA A 22 6.71 20.74 -20.27
CA ALA A 22 5.83 20.41 -21.40
C ALA A 22 4.66 19.48 -20.97
N LEU A 23 4.68 18.22 -21.43
CA LEU A 23 3.64 17.21 -21.14
C LEU A 23 3.85 16.46 -19.82
N TYR A 24 4.84 16.87 -19.03
CA TYR A 24 5.26 16.19 -17.82
C TYR A 24 5.30 17.14 -16.61
N THR A 25 5.22 16.54 -15.43
CA THR A 25 5.45 17.21 -14.16
C THR A 25 6.50 16.44 -13.38
N TRP A 26 7.56 17.12 -13.00
CA TRP A 26 8.53 16.64 -12.02
C TRP A 26 7.99 16.86 -10.62
N PHE A 27 8.15 15.84 -9.79
CA PHE A 27 7.91 15.90 -8.36
C PHE A 27 9.21 15.56 -7.65
N GLU A 28 9.58 16.39 -6.70
CA GLU A 28 10.70 16.15 -5.81
C GLU A 28 10.24 16.29 -4.37
N ALA A 29 10.23 15.18 -3.62
CA ALA A 29 9.97 15.21 -2.19
C ALA A 29 11.29 15.14 -1.43
N ARG A 30 11.40 15.92 -0.35
CA ARG A 30 12.54 15.95 0.56
C ARG A 30 12.05 16.10 1.98
N CYS A 31 12.47 15.22 2.88
CA CYS A 31 12.12 15.30 4.30
C CYS A 31 13.18 14.69 5.19
N ARG A 32 13.03 14.88 6.51
CA ARG A 32 13.62 13.99 7.50
C ARG A 32 12.67 12.81 7.69
N LEU A 33 13.21 11.59 7.69
CA LEU A 33 12.38 10.43 7.99
C LEU A 33 11.94 10.48 9.46
N PRO A 34 10.67 10.20 9.76
CA PRO A 34 10.12 10.29 11.10
C PRO A 34 10.46 9.10 12.00
N GLY A 35 11.09 8.07 11.43
CA GLY A 35 11.52 6.88 12.13
C GLY A 35 12.08 5.85 11.16
N GLU A 36 12.45 4.69 11.70
CA GLU A 36 12.95 3.56 10.91
C GLU A 36 11.88 3.01 9.94
N GLY A 37 12.34 2.27 8.94
CA GLY A 37 11.49 1.62 7.95
C GLY A 37 11.44 2.33 6.59
N LEU A 38 10.68 1.73 5.67
CA LEU A 38 10.50 2.25 4.31
C LEU A 38 9.30 3.20 4.28
N TRP A 39 9.49 4.37 3.69
CA TRP A 39 8.48 5.41 3.57
C TRP A 39 8.20 5.74 2.11
N CYS A 40 6.94 5.87 1.73
CA CYS A 40 6.52 6.29 0.40
C CYS A 40 6.06 7.74 0.40
N ALA A 41 6.52 8.51 -0.58
CA ALA A 41 5.99 9.83 -0.86
C ALA A 41 4.78 9.77 -1.80
N TRP A 42 3.83 10.67 -1.57
CA TRP A 42 2.60 10.83 -2.33
C TRP A 42 2.39 12.30 -2.66
N ALA A 43 1.85 12.58 -3.83
CA ALA A 43 1.27 13.88 -4.17
C ALA A 43 -0.25 13.81 -3.94
N VAL A 44 -0.81 14.77 -3.20
CA VAL A 44 -2.21 14.78 -2.81
C VAL A 44 -2.87 16.06 -3.31
N GLY A 45 -3.83 15.90 -4.22
CA GLY A 45 -4.63 16.98 -4.76
C GLY A 45 -6.04 17.01 -4.19
N ASP A 46 -6.86 17.92 -4.71
CA ASP A 46 -8.26 18.07 -4.30
C ASP A 46 -9.20 16.98 -4.80
N ARG A 47 -8.79 16.20 -5.80
CA ARG A 47 -9.60 15.11 -6.39
C ARG A 47 -9.00 13.72 -6.25
N GLY A 48 -7.73 13.60 -5.92
CA GLY A 48 -7.06 12.31 -5.80
C GLY A 48 -5.62 12.41 -5.36
N GLU A 49 -4.94 11.25 -5.39
CA GLU A 49 -3.56 11.10 -4.95
C GLU A 49 -2.74 10.27 -5.93
N LEU A 50 -1.43 10.49 -5.94
CA LEU A 50 -0.47 9.83 -6.81
C LEU A 50 0.74 9.40 -5.98
N ARG A 51 1.01 8.09 -5.96
CA ARG A 51 2.21 7.54 -5.32
C ARG A 51 3.45 7.92 -6.14
N LEU A 52 4.36 8.66 -5.51
CA LEU A 52 5.64 9.03 -6.12
C LEU A 52 6.65 7.88 -6.02
N GLY A 53 6.63 7.15 -4.89
CA GLY A 53 7.47 5.95 -4.68
C GLY A 53 8.14 5.96 -3.30
N VAL A 54 9.02 4.98 -3.08
CA VAL A 54 9.79 4.84 -1.84
C VAL A 54 10.88 5.91 -1.79
N LEU A 55 11.00 6.60 -0.67
CA LEU A 55 12.03 7.60 -0.40
C LEU A 55 13.40 6.93 -0.25
N GLU A 56 14.40 7.48 -0.93
CA GLU A 56 15.80 7.07 -0.83
C GLU A 56 16.51 7.89 0.27
N PRO A 57 17.16 7.25 1.25
CA PRO A 57 17.98 7.93 2.24
C PRO A 57 19.18 8.64 1.60
N CYS A 58 19.41 9.91 1.97
CA CYS A 58 20.53 10.73 1.57
C CYS A 58 21.00 11.55 2.78
N GLY A 59 21.99 11.03 3.50
CA GLY A 59 22.48 11.63 4.74
C GLY A 59 21.41 11.65 5.84
N ASP A 60 21.15 12.84 6.41
CA ASP A 60 20.12 13.05 7.44
C ASP A 60 18.70 13.24 6.87
N ARG A 61 18.55 13.13 5.55
CA ARG A 61 17.30 13.34 4.82
C ARG A 61 16.95 12.13 3.98
N ALA A 62 15.72 12.10 3.49
CA ALA A 62 15.31 11.20 2.42
C ALA A 62 14.67 11.99 1.28
N THR A 63 14.88 11.51 0.06
CA THR A 63 14.42 12.17 -1.15
C THR A 63 13.87 11.19 -2.17
N ILE A 64 12.99 11.69 -3.03
CA ILE A 64 12.65 11.02 -4.27
C ILE A 64 12.38 12.08 -5.33
N ARG A 65 12.91 11.87 -6.53
CA ARG A 65 12.59 12.67 -7.72
C ARG A 65 12.03 11.79 -8.82
N ARG A 66 10.84 12.13 -9.30
CA ARG A 66 10.11 11.36 -10.34
C ARG A 66 9.38 12.28 -11.30
N ARG A 67 9.23 11.82 -12.53
CA ARG A 67 8.51 12.51 -13.60
C ARG A 67 7.27 11.72 -13.97
N PHE A 68 6.14 12.40 -14.05
CA PHE A 68 4.86 11.81 -14.46
C PHE A 68 4.27 12.59 -15.64
N SER A 69 3.55 11.89 -16.52
CA SER A 69 2.85 12.51 -17.63
C SER A 69 1.59 13.24 -17.15
N ALA A 70 1.13 14.21 -17.95
CA ALA A 70 -0.13 14.91 -17.69
C ALA A 70 -1.32 13.95 -17.52
N ARG A 71 -1.31 12.80 -18.21
CA ARG A 71 -2.35 11.76 -18.06
C ARG A 71 -2.36 11.15 -16.66
N LEU A 72 -1.20 10.93 -16.06
CA LEU A 72 -1.07 10.36 -14.71
C LEU A 72 -1.34 11.39 -13.61
N THR A 73 -1.09 12.67 -13.87
CA THR A 73 -1.31 13.75 -12.89
C THR A 73 -2.70 14.37 -12.96
N ALA A 74 -3.42 14.28 -14.10
CA ALA A 74 -4.76 14.86 -14.25
C ALA A 74 -5.80 14.43 -13.18
N PRO A 75 -5.81 13.15 -12.71
CA PRO A 75 -6.72 12.74 -11.64
C PRO A 75 -6.48 13.42 -10.28
N LEU A 76 -5.28 13.95 -10.02
CA LEU A 76 -4.99 14.69 -8.78
C LEU A 76 -5.88 15.93 -8.63
N GLY A 77 -6.20 16.60 -9.75
CA GLY A 77 -6.75 17.94 -9.73
C GLY A 77 -5.72 18.97 -9.27
N LYS A 78 -6.13 19.94 -8.45
CA LYS A 78 -5.23 20.96 -7.90
C LYS A 78 -4.42 20.35 -6.76
N LEU A 79 -3.09 20.32 -6.91
CA LEU A 79 -2.18 19.85 -5.87
C LEU A 79 -2.32 20.70 -4.59
N ARG A 80 -2.39 20.05 -3.44
CA ARG A 80 -2.54 20.70 -2.13
C ARG A 80 -1.31 20.52 -1.25
N GLN A 81 -0.81 19.30 -1.18
CA GLN A 81 0.33 18.91 -0.36
C GLN A 81 0.98 17.65 -0.91
N GLY A 82 2.17 17.34 -0.41
CA GLY A 82 2.66 15.98 -0.43
C GLY A 82 2.39 15.29 0.90
N GLU A 83 2.46 13.96 0.90
CA GLU A 83 2.41 13.15 2.12
C GLU A 83 3.51 12.09 2.12
N ILE A 84 3.99 11.75 3.31
CA ILE A 84 4.74 10.51 3.52
C ILE A 84 3.90 9.52 4.32
N ARG A 85 3.91 8.28 3.86
CA ARG A 85 3.19 7.17 4.50
C ARG A 85 4.15 5.99 4.64
N PRO A 86 4.05 5.15 5.68
CA PRO A 86 4.80 3.90 5.71
C PRO A 86 4.55 3.13 4.41
N ALA A 87 5.61 2.66 3.74
CA ALA A 87 5.48 1.79 2.57
C ALA A 87 4.72 0.50 2.90
N HIS A 88 4.75 0.17 4.19
CA HIS A 88 4.14 -0.98 4.81
C HIS A 88 3.35 -0.47 6.02
N PRO A 89 2.01 -0.38 5.96
CA PRO A 89 1.21 0.00 7.13
C PRO A 89 1.50 -0.94 8.33
N PRO A 90 1.32 -0.45 9.57
CA PRO A 90 1.50 -1.25 10.78
C PRO A 90 0.62 -2.51 10.76
N GLU A 91 1.02 -3.50 11.57
CA GLU A 91 0.33 -4.78 11.70
C GLU A 91 -1.13 -4.54 12.16
N PRO A 92 -2.14 -4.96 11.38
CA PRO A 92 -3.51 -4.96 11.88
C PRO A 92 -3.61 -5.97 13.02
N GLU A 93 -4.15 -5.59 14.16
CA GLU A 93 -4.33 -6.51 15.30
C GLU A 93 -5.59 -7.39 15.15
N ASP A 94 -6.53 -7.02 14.28
CA ASP A 94 -7.87 -7.62 14.19
C ASP A 94 -7.98 -8.82 13.22
N TRP A 95 -7.07 -9.79 13.32
CA TRP A 95 -7.15 -11.02 12.51
C TRP A 95 -7.99 -12.09 13.19
N THR A 96 -8.96 -12.65 12.48
CA THR A 96 -9.77 -13.78 12.97
C THR A 96 -9.47 -15.04 12.16
N PRO A 97 -9.31 -16.23 12.76
CA PRO A 97 -9.21 -17.48 12.01
C PRO A 97 -10.43 -17.67 11.09
N LEU A 98 -10.21 -17.97 9.81
CA LEU A 98 -11.28 -18.12 8.81
C LEU A 98 -12.32 -19.15 9.26
N GLU A 99 -11.87 -20.25 9.84
CA GLU A 99 -12.70 -21.32 10.42
C GLU A 99 -13.61 -20.89 11.59
N ARG A 100 -13.25 -19.80 12.29
CA ARG A 100 -14.02 -19.22 13.39
C ARG A 100 -14.81 -17.98 12.96
N SER A 101 -14.65 -17.55 11.72
CA SER A 101 -15.30 -16.37 11.17
C SER A 101 -16.67 -16.72 10.59
N ALA A 102 -17.60 -15.75 10.61
CA ALA A 102 -18.86 -15.86 9.87
C ALA A 102 -18.69 -15.65 8.35
N VAL A 103 -17.45 -15.39 7.90
CA VAL A 103 -17.14 -15.06 6.52
C VAL A 103 -17.36 -16.29 5.64
N ARG A 104 -18.18 -16.11 4.60
CA ARG A 104 -18.38 -17.13 3.57
C ARG A 104 -17.72 -16.70 2.27
N LEU A 105 -16.75 -17.51 1.84
CA LEU A 105 -16.15 -17.39 0.51
C LEU A 105 -17.18 -17.82 -0.55
N ARG A 106 -17.52 -16.90 -1.46
CA ARG A 106 -18.51 -17.12 -2.52
C ARG A 106 -17.90 -17.84 -3.72
N SER A 107 -16.67 -17.47 -4.06
CA SER A 107 -15.88 -18.02 -5.16
C SER A 107 -15.61 -19.51 -4.92
N PRO A 108 -16.05 -20.39 -5.85
CA PRO A 108 -15.71 -21.82 -5.80
C PRO A 108 -14.19 -22.03 -5.80
N TRP A 109 -13.46 -21.26 -6.60
CA TRP A 109 -12.01 -21.36 -6.70
C TRP A 109 -11.33 -21.00 -5.37
N LEU A 110 -11.71 -19.90 -4.70
CA LEU A 110 -11.13 -19.56 -3.40
C LEU A 110 -11.42 -20.62 -2.34
N ARG A 111 -12.63 -21.18 -2.32
CA ARG A 111 -12.98 -22.28 -1.42
C ARG A 111 -12.10 -23.50 -1.68
N GLU A 112 -11.96 -23.92 -2.93
CA GLU A 112 -11.11 -25.05 -3.30
C GLU A 112 -9.65 -24.82 -2.94
N GLN A 113 -9.10 -23.62 -3.17
CA GLN A 113 -7.70 -23.36 -2.83
C GLN A 113 -7.44 -23.30 -1.32
N LEU A 114 -8.42 -22.88 -0.52
CA LEU A 114 -8.22 -22.60 0.90
C LEU A 114 -8.79 -23.69 1.84
N HIS A 115 -9.63 -24.62 1.36
CA HIS A 115 -10.29 -25.61 2.22
C HIS A 115 -9.34 -26.53 3.02
N LEU A 116 -8.12 -26.78 2.51
CA LEU A 116 -7.11 -27.61 3.17
C LEU A 116 -5.94 -26.79 3.75
N VAL A 117 -6.04 -25.46 3.75
CA VAL A 117 -4.97 -24.61 4.26
C VAL A 117 -5.30 -24.22 5.71
N PRO A 118 -4.69 -24.87 6.72
CA PRO A 118 -4.98 -24.55 8.11
C PRO A 118 -4.36 -23.19 8.50
N GLY A 119 -5.03 -22.47 9.40
CA GLY A 119 -4.51 -21.22 9.96
C GLY A 119 -4.61 -20.03 9.02
N VAL A 120 -5.49 -20.08 8.01
CA VAL A 120 -5.89 -18.89 7.24
C VAL A 120 -6.60 -17.92 8.16
N LEU A 121 -6.19 -16.65 8.12
CA LEU A 121 -6.82 -15.58 8.87
C LEU A 121 -7.60 -14.69 7.90
N VAL A 122 -8.65 -14.07 8.41
CA VAL A 122 -9.51 -13.14 7.67
C VAL A 122 -9.71 -11.86 8.46
N ARG A 123 -9.84 -10.77 7.72
CA ARG A 123 -10.21 -9.44 8.21
C ARG A 123 -11.20 -8.82 7.22
N GLU A 124 -12.24 -8.16 7.72
CA GLU A 124 -13.17 -7.39 6.89
C GLU A 124 -13.23 -5.95 7.39
N GLU A 125 -12.98 -4.99 6.50
CA GLU A 125 -12.99 -3.57 6.80
C GLU A 125 -13.68 -2.82 5.64
N GLN A 126 -14.76 -2.09 5.92
CA GLN A 126 -15.47 -1.24 4.95
C GLN A 126 -15.82 -1.94 3.61
N GLY A 127 -16.19 -3.23 3.64
CA GLY A 127 -16.54 -4.01 2.44
C GLY A 127 -15.35 -4.54 1.64
N ARG A 128 -14.12 -4.31 2.12
CA ARG A 128 -12.89 -4.97 1.68
C ARG A 128 -12.61 -6.16 2.59
N ARG A 129 -12.29 -7.31 2.00
CA ARG A 129 -11.90 -8.52 2.73
C ARG A 129 -10.44 -8.81 2.47
N GLU A 130 -9.70 -9.09 3.53
CA GLU A 130 -8.33 -9.58 3.43
C GLU A 130 -8.23 -11.01 3.94
N LEU A 131 -7.50 -11.83 3.20
CA LEU A 131 -7.16 -13.19 3.57
C LEU A 131 -5.64 -13.27 3.78
N ALA A 132 -5.22 -13.60 4.99
CA ALA A 132 -3.84 -13.91 5.29
C ALA A 132 -3.66 -15.43 5.23
N VAL A 133 -3.00 -15.91 4.18
CA VAL A 133 -2.74 -17.33 3.96
C VAL A 133 -1.32 -17.64 4.43
N PRO A 134 -1.09 -18.65 5.30
CA PRO A 134 0.25 -18.95 5.79
C PRO A 134 1.26 -19.15 4.67
N TYR A 135 2.41 -18.51 4.81
CA TYR A 135 3.47 -18.51 3.82
C TYR A 135 4.76 -19.08 4.41
N ASP A 136 5.38 -19.98 3.66
CA ASP A 136 6.67 -20.59 3.96
C ASP A 136 7.50 -20.60 2.68
N VAL A 137 8.75 -20.13 2.76
CA VAL A 137 9.67 -20.02 1.62
C VAL A 137 10.01 -21.37 0.99
N GLY A 138 9.90 -22.46 1.74
CA GLY A 138 10.13 -23.83 1.27
C GLY A 138 8.90 -24.51 0.69
N ARG A 139 7.75 -23.83 0.59
CA ARG A 139 6.51 -24.37 0.04
C ARG A 139 6.04 -23.57 -1.18
N PRO A 140 5.17 -24.13 -2.04
CA PRO A 140 4.54 -23.38 -3.11
C PRO A 140 3.84 -22.12 -2.58
N PHE A 141 3.94 -21.03 -3.35
CA PHE A 141 3.34 -19.76 -2.98
C PHE A 141 1.81 -19.90 -2.84
N PRO A 142 1.18 -19.40 -1.76
CA PRO A 142 -0.27 -19.47 -1.60
C PRO A 142 -1.00 -18.76 -2.74
N LEU A 143 -2.11 -19.34 -3.23
CA LEU A 143 -2.91 -18.74 -4.31
C LEU A 143 -2.03 -18.26 -5.47
N THR A 144 -1.13 -19.11 -5.99
CA THR A 144 -0.09 -18.74 -6.97
C THR A 144 -0.61 -17.89 -8.13
N ALA A 145 -1.83 -18.13 -8.63
CA ALA A 145 -2.44 -17.34 -9.71
C ALA A 145 -2.64 -15.85 -9.37
N LEU A 146 -2.60 -15.48 -8.09
CA LEU A 146 -2.81 -14.13 -7.54
C LEU A 146 -1.54 -13.54 -6.91
N PHE A 147 -0.36 -14.14 -7.14
CA PHE A 147 0.87 -13.73 -6.45
C PHE A 147 1.18 -12.22 -6.54
N CYS A 148 0.82 -11.58 -7.65
CA CYS A 148 1.04 -10.15 -7.88
C CYS A 148 0.19 -9.22 -7.00
N PHE A 149 -0.89 -9.74 -6.41
CA PHE A 149 -1.74 -9.03 -5.45
C PHE A 149 -1.35 -9.30 -4.00
N ALA A 150 -0.41 -10.22 -3.78
CA ALA A 150 0.01 -10.59 -2.45
C ALA A 150 1.01 -9.58 -1.88
N HIS A 151 0.92 -9.36 -0.57
CA HIS A 151 2.02 -8.77 0.19
C HIS A 151 2.35 -9.65 1.39
N ILE A 152 3.65 -9.82 1.67
CA ILE A 152 4.11 -10.70 2.75
C ILE A 152 4.14 -9.93 4.07
N ARG A 153 3.55 -10.52 5.11
CA ARG A 153 3.52 -9.96 6.47
C ARG A 153 3.83 -11.00 7.51
N ARG A 154 4.32 -10.55 8.67
CA ARG A 154 4.31 -11.36 9.88
C ARG A 154 3.07 -11.00 10.71
N ILE A 155 2.38 -12.02 11.19
CA ILE A 155 1.25 -11.90 12.11
C ILE A 155 1.54 -12.88 13.25
N HIS A 156 1.62 -12.36 14.49
CA HIS A 156 2.01 -13.14 15.67
C HIS A 156 3.28 -14.00 15.45
N GLY A 157 4.30 -13.43 14.79
CA GLY A 157 5.59 -14.08 14.56
C GLY A 157 5.65 -15.05 13.37
N ARG A 158 4.53 -15.39 12.72
CA ARG A 158 4.47 -16.27 11.54
C ARG A 158 4.28 -15.47 10.25
N SER A 159 4.88 -15.92 9.14
CA SER A 159 4.73 -15.28 7.83
C SER A 159 3.44 -15.67 7.12
N TYR A 160 2.82 -14.69 6.46
CA TYR A 160 1.57 -14.81 5.72
C TYR A 160 1.68 -14.06 4.39
N ALA A 161 1.09 -14.62 3.34
CA ALA A 161 0.76 -13.89 2.12
C ALA A 161 -0.66 -13.32 2.27
N ILE A 162 -0.77 -12.00 2.23
CA ILE A 162 -2.05 -11.30 2.38
C ILE A 162 -2.60 -10.90 1.02
N PHE A 163 -3.85 -11.27 0.77
CA PHE A 163 -4.61 -10.94 -0.44
C PHE A 163 -5.83 -10.11 -0.05
N ALA A 164 -6.04 -8.98 -0.73
CA ALA A 164 -7.25 -8.19 -0.55
C ALA A 164 -8.24 -8.42 -1.68
N PHE A 165 -9.52 -8.42 -1.33
CA PHE A 165 -10.64 -8.65 -2.24
C PHE A 165 -11.75 -7.62 -2.00
N ASN A 166 -12.42 -7.22 -3.08
CA ASN A 166 -13.65 -6.44 -2.98
C ASN A 166 -14.88 -7.32 -2.66
N GLY A 167 -16.07 -6.72 -2.56
CA GLY A 167 -17.31 -7.45 -2.26
C GLY A 167 -17.75 -8.51 -3.28
N GLU A 168 -17.16 -8.51 -4.48
CA GLU A 168 -17.34 -9.55 -5.51
C GLU A 168 -16.23 -10.63 -5.48
N GLU A 169 -15.34 -10.58 -4.49
CA GLU A 169 -14.15 -11.44 -4.37
C GLU A 169 -13.17 -11.30 -5.55
N ARG A 170 -13.12 -10.13 -6.18
CA ARG A 170 -12.05 -9.79 -7.13
C ARG A 170 -10.84 -9.24 -6.37
N PRO A 171 -9.61 -9.64 -6.74
CA PRO A 171 -8.41 -9.17 -6.07
C PRO A 171 -8.23 -7.65 -6.27
N VAL A 172 -7.82 -6.95 -5.21
CA VAL A 172 -7.54 -5.50 -5.20
C VAL A 172 -6.22 -5.22 -4.50
N PHE A 173 -5.60 -4.09 -4.80
CA PHE A 173 -4.40 -3.59 -4.09
C PHE A 173 -4.77 -2.91 -2.78
#